data_AF-A0A1I3ZM90-F1
#
_entry.id   AF-A0A1I3ZM90-F1
#
_cell.length_a   1.000
_cell.length_b   1.000
_cell.length_c   1.000
_cell.angle_alpha   90.00
_cell.angle_beta   90.00
_cell.angle_gamma   90.00
#
_symmetry.space_group_name_H-M   'P 1'
#
loop_
_entity.id
_entity.type
_entity.pdbx_description
1 polymer ?
#
loop_
_entity_poly.entity_id
_entity_poly.type
_entity_poly.pdbx_seq_one_letter_code
_entity_poly.pdbx_strand_id
1 'polypeptide(L)'
;MPHQIGYVDNANGQLAHYNLLAQIRHFCGGFGDIGTLGGTRTGTGTLAGLEASPASVTETWTLTCTAAAANGGTFSVVGSVSGAKPAATVGAAYDNGLLKFTIGDGATDFVVGDTFTVPVTQGAAAAADAEWEVLRYDTVSTNRELILKGSGLSRTEEIFVGFRTYQDAGADYYNLLAGVFTGFVSGNSFDTQPGARLSGVPAHNQRIDYWLTLNGQRIALAVEVGTPVYESCYVGKCLPYGRPSQYPYPVVCGGMLSGAAATRFSDTAHSGYFKGNKANMALRSNDNWLQPYCYPWGNTQIAGSTTNLRDTGGVYQLLPVELHDNTANLWGALDGIFYISGFDNATENTLTVDGADYLVIQDVWRTGFTDYYAMRLDD
;
A
#
# COMPACT_ATOMS: atom_id res chain seq x y z
N MET A 1 -4.57 -6.02 -12.36
CA MET A 1 -4.04 -4.99 -11.46
C MET A 1 -4.25 -5.55 -10.07
N PRO A 2 -3.30 -5.66 -9.15
CA PRO A 2 -3.52 -6.47 -7.97
C PRO A 2 -4.13 -5.68 -6.81
N HIS A 3 -4.88 -6.39 -5.96
CA HIS A 3 -5.32 -5.91 -4.65
C HIS A 3 -4.92 -6.86 -3.52
N GLN A 4 -4.91 -6.33 -2.30
CA GLN A 4 -4.73 -7.11 -1.07
C GLN A 4 -5.72 -6.63 -0.01
N ILE A 5 -6.40 -7.58 0.62
CA ILE A 5 -7.26 -7.36 1.77
C ILE A 5 -6.69 -8.15 2.93
N GLY A 6 -6.57 -7.52 4.09
CA GLY A 6 -6.01 -8.18 5.26
C GLY A 6 -6.06 -7.32 6.49
N TYR A 7 -5.30 -7.72 7.50
CA TYR A 7 -5.13 -6.92 8.70
C TYR A 7 -3.68 -6.98 9.19
N VAL A 8 -3.29 -5.97 9.95
CA VAL A 8 -2.06 -5.97 10.72
C VAL A 8 -2.37 -5.71 12.18
N ASP A 9 -1.60 -6.32 13.08
CA ASP A 9 -1.73 -6.15 14.52
C ASP A 9 -0.34 -6.05 15.17
N ASN A 10 -0.27 -6.22 16.49
CA ASN A 10 0.99 -6.18 17.23
C ASN A 10 1.59 -7.57 17.52
N ALA A 11 1.10 -8.64 16.89
CA ALA A 11 1.47 -10.01 17.25
C ALA A 11 2.97 -10.33 17.04
N ASN A 12 3.62 -9.62 16.13
CA ASN A 12 5.06 -9.73 15.85
C ASN A 12 5.95 -8.84 16.75
N GLY A 13 5.37 -8.17 17.76
CA GLY A 13 6.10 -7.26 18.67
C GLY A 13 6.38 -5.88 18.08
N GLN A 14 5.86 -5.55 16.90
CA GLN A 14 5.89 -4.21 16.31
C GLN A 14 4.50 -3.56 16.42
N LEU A 15 4.46 -2.22 16.42
CA LEU A 15 3.18 -1.50 16.42
C LEU A 15 2.47 -1.64 15.06
N ALA A 16 1.16 -1.78 15.08
CA ALA A 16 0.36 -2.08 13.90
C ALA A 16 0.56 -1.10 12.73
N HIS A 17 0.63 0.21 12.97
CA HIS A 17 0.93 1.18 11.90
C HIS A 17 2.31 0.98 11.23
N TYR A 18 3.31 0.45 11.95
CA TYR A 18 4.59 0.06 11.33
C TYR A 18 4.43 -1.20 10.49
N ASN A 19 3.62 -2.16 10.96
CA ASN A 19 3.31 -3.37 10.20
C ASN A 19 2.51 -3.03 8.94
N LEU A 20 1.62 -2.03 8.99
CA LEU A 20 0.92 -1.52 7.81
C LEU A 20 1.91 -0.96 6.79
N LEU A 21 2.88 -0.14 7.23
CA LEU A 21 3.94 0.36 6.35
C LEU A 21 4.75 -0.79 5.71
N ALA A 22 5.05 -1.84 6.48
CA ALA A 22 5.73 -3.03 5.97
C ALA A 22 4.88 -3.78 4.94
N GLN A 23 3.56 -3.91 5.15
CA GLN A 23 2.64 -4.51 4.19
C GLN A 23 2.54 -3.69 2.90
N ILE A 24 2.47 -2.35 2.99
CA ILE A 24 2.51 -1.48 1.82
C ILE A 24 3.81 -1.71 1.03
N ARG A 25 4.96 -1.80 1.69
CA ARG A 25 6.24 -2.11 1.03
C ARG A 25 6.23 -3.50 0.38
N HIS A 26 5.74 -4.50 1.10
CA HIS A 26 5.74 -5.90 0.64
C HIS A 26 4.87 -6.07 -0.60
N PHE A 27 3.61 -5.64 -0.50
CA PHE A 27 2.64 -5.78 -1.57
C PHE A 27 2.97 -4.87 -2.76
N CYS A 28 3.14 -3.55 -2.53
CA CYS A 28 3.41 -2.63 -3.64
C CYS A 28 4.77 -2.88 -4.28
N GLY A 29 5.76 -3.34 -3.50
CA GLY A 29 7.07 -3.71 -4.02
C GLY A 29 7.10 -5.03 -4.78
N GLY A 30 6.00 -5.80 -4.78
CA GLY A 30 5.90 -7.08 -5.47
C GLY A 30 6.70 -8.21 -4.84
N PHE A 31 7.03 -8.12 -3.55
CA PHE A 31 7.79 -9.14 -2.83
C PHE A 31 7.02 -10.48 -2.79
N GLY A 32 7.76 -11.58 -2.87
CA GLY A 32 7.17 -12.92 -2.84
C GLY A 32 6.65 -13.30 -1.46
N ASP A 33 5.51 -13.97 -1.40
CA ASP A 33 4.91 -14.46 -0.17
C ASP A 33 5.57 -15.75 0.28
N ILE A 34 6.04 -15.76 1.54
CA ILE A 34 6.63 -16.94 2.16
C ILE A 34 5.52 -17.78 2.79
N GLY A 35 5.40 -19.03 2.34
CA GLY A 35 4.48 -20.01 2.92
C GLY A 35 4.99 -20.59 4.24
N THR A 36 4.20 -21.50 4.82
CA THR A 36 4.61 -22.20 6.05
C THR A 36 5.90 -22.98 5.83
N LEU A 37 6.91 -22.69 6.66
CA LEU A 37 8.18 -23.40 6.62
C LEU A 37 8.00 -24.86 7.01
N GLY A 38 8.65 -25.75 6.25
CA GLY A 38 8.67 -27.18 6.52
C GLY A 38 10.08 -27.75 6.52
N GLY A 39 10.19 -29.06 6.30
CA GLY A 39 11.44 -29.81 6.28
C GLY A 39 11.63 -30.69 7.52
N THR A 40 12.57 -31.62 7.44
CA THR A 40 12.91 -32.57 8.50
C THR A 40 14.31 -32.25 9.00
N ARG A 41 14.48 -32.07 10.31
CA ARG A 41 15.79 -31.77 10.89
C ARG A 41 15.93 -32.30 12.32
N THR A 42 17.15 -32.73 12.63
CA THR A 42 17.58 -33.02 14.00
C THR A 42 18.02 -31.73 14.70
N GLY A 43 18.73 -30.86 13.97
CA GLY A 43 19.16 -29.57 14.48
C GLY A 43 18.00 -28.63 14.80
N THR A 44 18.14 -27.86 15.87
CA THR A 44 17.07 -26.96 16.39
C THR A 44 17.14 -25.55 15.84
N GLY A 45 18.01 -25.31 14.86
CA GLY A 45 18.21 -24.00 14.27
C GLY A 45 17.02 -23.48 13.46
N THR A 46 17.02 -22.17 13.22
CA THR A 46 15.90 -21.43 12.62
C THR A 46 16.36 -20.59 11.43
N LEU A 47 15.42 -20.21 10.56
CA LEU A 47 15.66 -19.17 9.56
C LEU A 47 15.26 -17.81 10.13
N ALA A 48 16.13 -16.82 10.01
CA ALA A 48 15.86 -15.43 10.36
C ALA A 48 16.03 -14.52 9.14
N GLY A 49 15.34 -13.38 9.12
CA GLY A 49 15.44 -12.42 8.01
C GLY A 49 15.01 -12.98 6.66
N LEU A 50 14.15 -14.01 6.66
CA LEU A 50 13.69 -14.68 5.46
C LEU A 50 12.79 -13.76 4.63
N GLU A 51 13.15 -13.54 3.36
CA GLU A 51 12.37 -12.73 2.42
C GLU A 51 12.62 -13.20 0.99
N ALA A 52 11.55 -13.24 0.18
CA ALA A 52 11.64 -13.49 -1.25
C ALA A 52 11.63 -12.15 -2.01
N SER A 53 12.52 -11.98 -2.98
CA SER A 53 12.65 -10.73 -3.72
C SER A 53 11.47 -10.48 -4.66
N PRO A 54 11.30 -9.26 -5.19
CA PRO A 54 10.28 -8.99 -6.21
C PRO A 54 10.45 -9.79 -7.50
N ALA A 55 11.67 -10.27 -7.77
CA ALA A 55 11.97 -11.12 -8.92
C ALA A 55 11.78 -12.62 -8.63
N SER A 56 11.37 -12.99 -7.41
CA SER A 56 11.08 -14.37 -7.05
C SER A 56 9.88 -14.90 -7.84
N VAL A 57 9.90 -16.22 -8.09
CA VAL A 57 8.82 -16.93 -8.76
C VAL A 57 8.14 -17.88 -7.78
N THR A 58 6.95 -18.36 -8.13
CA THR A 58 6.28 -19.41 -7.34
C THR A 58 7.09 -20.70 -7.41
N GLU A 59 7.74 -21.06 -6.32
CA GLU A 59 8.58 -22.26 -6.22
C GLU A 59 8.80 -22.67 -4.75
N THR A 60 9.34 -23.87 -4.52
CA THR A 60 9.81 -24.26 -3.19
C THR A 60 11.33 -24.33 -3.17
N TRP A 61 11.95 -23.61 -2.25
CA TRP A 61 13.38 -23.71 -1.97
C TRP A 61 13.62 -24.82 -0.95
N THR A 62 14.49 -25.77 -1.30
CA THR A 62 14.97 -26.81 -0.41
C THR A 62 16.40 -26.48 0.01
N LEU A 63 16.59 -26.30 1.31
CA LEU A 63 17.91 -26.12 1.93
C LEU A 63 18.30 -27.45 2.57
N THR A 64 19.45 -28.04 2.22
CA THR A 64 19.89 -29.32 2.81
C THR A 64 21.27 -29.18 3.41
N CYS A 65 21.46 -29.57 4.67
CA CYS A 65 22.77 -29.62 5.31
C CYS A 65 23.66 -30.62 4.57
N THR A 66 24.73 -30.13 3.93
CA THR A 66 25.70 -30.95 3.18
C THR A 66 26.99 -31.17 3.97
N ALA A 67 27.29 -30.30 4.93
CA ALA A 67 28.39 -30.46 5.86
C ALA A 67 27.95 -29.97 7.25
N ALA A 68 27.92 -30.90 8.21
CA ALA A 68 27.67 -30.58 9.61
C ALA A 68 28.93 -30.00 10.26
N ALA A 69 28.75 -29.04 11.16
CA ALA A 69 29.81 -28.50 12.01
C ALA A 69 29.22 -28.13 13.37
N ALA A 70 30.02 -28.20 14.43
CA ALA A 70 29.59 -27.74 15.74
C ALA A 70 29.32 -26.24 15.72
N ASN A 71 28.15 -25.81 16.19
CA ASN A 71 27.65 -24.44 16.13
C ASN A 71 27.67 -23.85 14.71
N GLY A 72 27.41 -24.67 13.69
CA GLY A 72 27.57 -24.27 12.31
C GLY A 72 27.06 -25.28 11.29
N GLY A 73 27.51 -25.10 10.05
CA GLY A 73 27.20 -26.02 8.95
C GLY A 73 27.10 -25.32 7.61
N THR A 74 27.08 -26.12 6.56
CA THR A 74 26.88 -25.65 5.18
C THR A 74 25.63 -26.32 4.61
N PHE A 75 24.78 -25.52 3.97
CA PHE A 75 23.54 -25.96 3.35
C PHE A 75 23.59 -25.73 1.84
N SER A 76 23.23 -26.74 1.04
CA SER A 76 22.86 -26.51 -0.36
C SER A 76 21.57 -25.70 -0.41
N VAL A 77 21.39 -24.93 -1.49
CA VAL A 77 20.21 -24.07 -1.70
C VAL A 77 19.68 -24.35 -3.09
N VAL A 78 18.52 -24.98 -3.20
CA VAL A 78 17.96 -25.42 -4.49
C VAL A 78 16.50 -25.00 -4.60
N GLY A 79 16.19 -24.16 -5.58
CA GLY A 79 14.82 -23.81 -5.95
C GLY A 79 14.25 -24.84 -6.92
N SER A 80 12.96 -25.19 -6.76
CA SER A 80 12.29 -26.15 -7.66
C SER A 80 12.16 -25.63 -9.10
N VAL A 81 12.26 -24.31 -9.32
CA VAL A 81 12.23 -23.67 -10.65
C VAL A 81 13.57 -23.01 -10.94
N SER A 82 14.10 -22.24 -10.00
CA SER A 82 15.33 -21.45 -10.16
C SER A 82 16.62 -22.28 -10.10
N GLY A 83 16.52 -23.57 -9.77
CA GLY A 83 17.62 -24.51 -9.70
C GLY A 83 18.57 -24.26 -8.52
N ALA A 84 19.74 -24.91 -8.58
CA ALA A 84 20.76 -24.79 -7.54
C ALA A 84 21.41 -23.39 -7.55
N LYS A 85 21.61 -22.84 -6.36
CA LYS A 85 22.32 -21.58 -6.09
C LYS A 85 23.53 -21.86 -5.20
N PRO A 86 24.44 -20.87 -4.99
CA PRO A 86 25.55 -21.03 -4.05
C PRO A 86 25.07 -21.51 -2.67
N ALA A 87 25.91 -22.27 -1.97
CA ALA A 87 25.59 -22.81 -0.65
C ALA A 87 25.48 -21.70 0.40
N ALA A 88 24.62 -21.90 1.40
CA ALA A 88 24.51 -21.03 2.57
C ALA A 88 25.36 -21.57 3.72
N THR A 89 25.92 -20.68 4.54
CA THR A 89 26.68 -21.02 5.74
C THR A 89 25.90 -20.58 6.96
N VAL A 90 25.78 -21.46 7.96
CA VAL A 90 25.12 -21.14 9.25
C VAL A 90 25.82 -19.92 9.89
N GLY A 91 25.02 -18.99 10.40
CA GLY A 91 25.48 -17.72 11.00
C GLY A 91 25.85 -16.62 10.00
N ALA A 92 25.94 -16.93 8.70
CA ALA A 92 26.21 -15.93 7.66
C ALA A 92 24.92 -15.49 6.95
N ALA A 93 24.85 -14.22 6.58
CA ALA A 93 23.79 -13.72 5.72
C ALA A 93 23.90 -14.36 4.33
N TYR A 94 22.77 -14.87 3.84
CA TYR A 94 22.62 -15.44 2.52
C TYR A 94 21.68 -14.58 1.68
N ASP A 95 22.07 -14.30 0.44
CA ASP A 95 21.24 -13.65 -0.57
C ASP A 95 21.66 -14.16 -1.95
N ASN A 96 20.73 -14.74 -2.70
CA ASN A 96 20.95 -15.21 -4.07
C ASN A 96 20.22 -14.36 -5.13
N GLY A 97 19.66 -13.22 -4.73
CA GLY A 97 18.85 -12.32 -5.56
C GLY A 97 17.36 -12.69 -5.63
N LEU A 98 16.97 -13.89 -5.19
CA LEU A 98 15.59 -14.39 -5.20
C LEU A 98 15.08 -14.70 -3.79
N LEU A 99 15.94 -15.24 -2.94
CA LEU A 99 15.66 -15.57 -1.56
C LEU A 99 16.85 -15.13 -0.69
N LYS A 100 16.56 -14.43 0.40
CA LYS A 100 17.54 -14.05 1.41
C LYS A 100 17.13 -14.56 2.79
N PHE A 101 18.11 -14.92 3.62
CA PHE A 101 17.91 -15.41 4.99
C PHE A 101 19.25 -15.53 5.73
N THR A 102 19.19 -15.80 7.03
CA THR A 102 20.30 -16.30 7.84
C THR A 102 19.86 -17.59 8.52
N ILE A 103 20.68 -18.65 8.46
CA ILE A 103 20.45 -19.88 9.21
C ILE A 103 21.07 -19.71 10.59
N GLY A 104 20.27 -19.76 11.65
CA GLY A 104 20.72 -19.85 13.03
C GLY A 104 20.94 -21.30 13.43
N ASP A 105 21.91 -21.55 14.30
CA ASP A 105 22.33 -22.89 14.71
C ASP A 105 21.36 -23.57 15.71
N GLY A 106 20.86 -22.80 16.68
CA GLY A 106 20.01 -23.34 17.75
C GLY A 106 20.83 -23.94 18.90
N ALA A 107 20.24 -24.88 19.65
CA ALA A 107 20.89 -25.55 20.78
C ALA A 107 21.45 -26.94 20.43
N THR A 108 20.84 -27.62 19.46
CA THR A 108 21.30 -28.88 18.87
C THR A 108 21.80 -28.62 17.46
N ASP A 109 23.05 -29.01 17.19
CA ASP A 109 23.70 -28.88 15.89
C ASP A 109 22.95 -29.62 14.78
N PHE A 110 23.07 -29.10 13.55
CA PHE A 110 22.56 -29.78 12.37
C PHE A 110 23.38 -31.02 12.01
N VAL A 111 22.72 -32.03 11.44
CA VAL A 111 23.38 -33.19 10.84
C VAL A 111 23.22 -33.19 9.31
N VAL A 112 24.15 -33.83 8.61
CA VAL A 112 24.06 -33.97 7.14
C VAL A 112 22.74 -34.63 6.77
N GLY A 113 22.00 -34.01 5.84
CA GLY A 113 20.66 -34.43 5.45
C GLY A 113 19.51 -33.68 6.13
N ASP A 114 19.78 -32.86 7.17
CA ASP A 114 18.77 -31.95 7.73
C ASP A 114 18.30 -30.94 6.68
N THR A 115 17.00 -30.64 6.68
CA THR A 115 16.37 -29.80 5.64
C THR A 115 15.50 -28.67 6.16
N PHE A 116 15.46 -27.59 5.39
CA PHE A 116 14.38 -26.59 5.38
C PHE A 116 13.68 -26.62 4.03
N THR A 117 12.35 -26.52 4.03
CA THR A 117 11.58 -26.20 2.83
C THR A 117 10.92 -24.85 3.01
N VAL A 118 11.12 -23.98 2.01
CA VAL A 118 10.59 -22.62 1.98
C VAL A 118 9.70 -22.49 0.74
N PRO A 119 8.38 -22.67 0.88
CA PRO A 119 7.45 -22.35 -0.19
C PRO A 119 7.46 -20.83 -0.43
N VAL A 120 7.57 -20.42 -1.68
CA VAL A 120 7.47 -19.03 -2.13
C VAL A 120 6.36 -18.95 -3.17
N THR A 121 5.47 -17.97 -3.02
CA THR A 121 4.50 -17.58 -4.06
C THR A 121 4.95 -16.24 -4.63
N GLN A 122 4.97 -16.11 -5.96
CA GLN A 122 5.29 -14.83 -6.60
C GLN A 122 4.36 -13.73 -6.11
N GLY A 123 4.91 -12.55 -5.80
CA GLY A 123 4.11 -11.42 -5.34
C GLY A 123 3.12 -10.94 -6.41
N ALA A 124 1.87 -10.70 -6.02
CA ALA A 124 0.79 -10.38 -6.96
C ALA A 124 1.08 -9.12 -7.79
N ALA A 125 1.71 -8.08 -7.20
CA ALA A 125 2.13 -6.88 -7.92
C ALA A 125 3.17 -7.17 -9.00
N ALA A 126 4.15 -8.03 -8.73
CA ALA A 126 5.14 -8.44 -9.71
C ALA A 126 4.53 -9.33 -10.81
N ALA A 127 3.63 -10.24 -10.44
CA ALA A 127 2.93 -11.10 -11.40
C ALA A 127 2.04 -10.31 -12.38
N ALA A 128 1.54 -9.15 -11.96
CA ALA A 128 0.71 -8.25 -12.77
C ALA A 128 1.48 -7.12 -13.46
N ASP A 129 2.82 -7.13 -13.44
CA ASP A 129 3.68 -6.05 -13.94
C ASP A 129 3.25 -4.66 -13.40
N ALA A 130 2.89 -4.61 -12.13
CA ALA A 130 2.35 -3.43 -11.46
C ALA A 130 3.17 -3.03 -10.22
N GLU A 131 4.25 -3.75 -9.93
CA GLU A 131 5.14 -3.51 -8.81
C GLU A 131 5.89 -2.17 -8.91
N TRP A 132 6.17 -1.61 -7.74
CA TRP A 132 6.87 -0.35 -7.56
C TRP A 132 8.27 -0.62 -7.01
N GLU A 133 9.28 0.02 -7.59
CA GLU A 133 10.66 -0.09 -7.11
C GLU A 133 10.80 0.59 -5.73
N VAL A 134 11.35 -0.13 -4.75
CA VAL A 134 11.67 0.43 -3.43
C VAL A 134 12.95 1.25 -3.50
N LEU A 135 12.83 2.58 -3.48
CA LEU A 135 13.99 3.49 -3.49
C LEU A 135 14.59 3.69 -2.10
N ARG A 136 13.74 3.66 -1.06
CA ARG A 136 14.15 3.83 0.33
C ARG A 136 13.16 3.14 1.26
N TYR A 137 13.69 2.43 2.26
CA TYR A 137 12.91 1.82 3.32
C TYR A 137 13.68 1.90 4.65
N ASP A 138 13.25 2.81 5.53
CA ASP A 138 13.82 2.99 6.86
C ASP A 138 12.92 2.33 7.90
N THR A 139 13.48 1.38 8.63
CA THR A 139 12.83 0.66 9.73
C THR A 139 13.43 0.96 11.09
N VAL A 140 14.47 1.79 11.14
CA VAL A 140 15.26 2.07 12.34
C VAL A 140 14.75 3.33 13.04
N SER A 141 14.37 4.36 12.28
CA SER A 141 13.84 5.58 12.88
C SER A 141 12.48 5.34 13.55
N THR A 142 12.16 6.23 14.49
CA THR A 142 10.84 6.30 15.11
C THR A 142 9.76 6.55 14.06
N ASN A 143 10.00 7.48 13.14
CA ASN A 143 9.10 7.78 12.03
C ASN A 143 9.59 7.08 10.76
N ARG A 144 9.28 5.79 10.66
CA ARG A 144 9.69 4.90 9.56
C ARG A 144 9.19 5.41 8.23
N GLU A 145 10.01 5.31 7.19
CA GLU A 145 9.68 5.84 5.86
C GLU A 145 9.87 4.80 4.76
N LEU A 146 9.04 4.94 3.73
CA LEU A 146 9.05 4.19 2.49
C LEU A 146 8.94 5.17 1.33
N ILE A 147 9.82 5.07 0.35
CA ILE A 147 9.69 5.77 -0.93
C ILE A 147 9.75 4.74 -2.06
N LEU A 148 8.80 4.87 -2.97
CA LEU A 148 8.55 3.96 -4.07
C LEU A 148 8.62 4.72 -5.41
N LYS A 149 9.06 4.02 -6.46
CA LYS A 149 9.02 4.49 -7.85
C LYS A 149 8.19 3.57 -8.73
N GLY A 150 7.08 4.07 -9.24
CA GLY A 150 6.18 3.39 -10.17
C GLY A 150 6.63 3.67 -11.60
N SER A 151 6.39 2.68 -12.46
CA SER A 151 6.81 2.69 -13.87
C SER A 151 5.73 3.23 -14.83
N GLY A 152 4.55 3.58 -14.30
CA GLY A 152 3.38 3.97 -15.09
C GLY A 152 2.76 2.79 -15.84
N LEU A 153 1.64 3.04 -16.52
CA LEU A 153 0.98 2.00 -17.33
C LEU A 153 1.82 1.62 -18.57
N SER A 154 2.69 2.52 -19.04
CA SER A 154 3.60 2.25 -20.15
C SER A 154 4.89 1.55 -19.72
N ARG A 155 5.12 1.40 -18.41
CA ARG A 155 6.35 0.85 -17.82
C ARG A 155 7.64 1.64 -18.14
N THR A 156 7.50 2.90 -18.54
CA THR A 156 8.61 3.79 -18.92
C THR A 156 8.65 5.10 -18.14
N GLU A 157 7.73 5.29 -17.21
CA GLU A 157 7.59 6.50 -16.43
C GLU A 157 8.35 6.40 -15.10
N GLU A 158 8.55 7.54 -14.44
CA GLU A 158 9.07 7.58 -13.08
C GLU A 158 8.09 8.33 -12.18
N ILE A 159 7.29 7.57 -11.44
CA ILE A 159 6.24 8.09 -10.56
C ILE A 159 6.71 7.93 -9.12
N PHE A 160 6.93 9.02 -8.40
CA PHE A 160 7.49 8.95 -7.05
C PHE A 160 6.39 9.14 -5.99
N VAL A 161 6.21 8.15 -5.13
CA VAL A 161 5.28 8.19 -4.00
C VAL A 161 5.98 7.74 -2.73
N GLY A 162 5.40 8.03 -1.57
CA GLY A 162 5.96 7.60 -0.31
C GLY A 162 4.93 7.51 0.81
N PHE A 163 5.33 6.79 1.84
CA PHE A 163 4.58 6.63 3.08
C PHE A 163 5.54 6.78 4.25
N ARG A 164 5.14 7.51 5.29
CA ARG A 164 5.92 7.64 6.52
C ARG A 164 5.02 7.49 7.74
N THR A 165 5.47 6.79 8.77
CA THR A 165 4.74 6.76 10.04
C THR A 165 5.01 8.04 10.85
N TYR A 166 4.03 8.51 11.61
CA TYR A 166 4.26 9.55 12.61
C TYR A 166 3.30 9.37 13.78
N GLN A 167 3.81 9.59 14.99
CA GLN A 167 3.09 9.19 16.19
C GLN A 167 3.47 10.02 17.41
N ASP A 168 2.57 10.03 18.40
CA ASP A 168 2.82 10.50 19.75
C ASP A 168 2.00 9.63 20.72
N ALA A 169 2.69 8.90 21.60
CA ALA A 169 2.05 8.00 22.55
C ALA A 169 1.27 8.74 23.64
N GLY A 170 1.66 9.98 23.98
CA GLY A 170 0.96 10.82 24.96
C GLY A 170 -0.33 11.42 24.39
N ALA A 171 -0.35 11.71 23.08
CA ALA A 171 -1.54 12.19 22.36
C ALA A 171 -2.36 11.07 21.67
N ASP A 172 -1.93 9.81 21.81
CA ASP A 172 -2.58 8.60 21.30
C ASP A 172 -2.92 8.63 19.80
N TYR A 173 -1.95 9.03 18.97
CA TYR A 173 -2.04 8.88 17.51
C TYR A 173 -0.83 8.13 16.96
N TYR A 174 -1.09 7.26 15.98
CA TYR A 174 -0.09 6.41 15.32
C TYR A 174 -0.40 6.35 13.82
N ASN A 175 -0.15 7.44 13.13
CA ASN A 175 -0.69 7.71 11.81
C ASN A 175 0.30 7.35 10.71
N LEU A 176 -0.21 7.28 9.48
CA LEU A 176 0.57 7.29 8.26
C LEU A 176 0.53 8.66 7.60
N LEU A 177 1.58 9.00 6.88
CA LEU A 177 1.69 10.19 6.04
C LEU A 177 1.94 9.72 4.61
N ALA A 178 0.93 9.84 3.78
CA ALA A 178 1.04 9.59 2.35
C ALA A 178 1.70 10.79 1.66
N GLY A 179 2.50 10.52 0.62
CA GLY A 179 3.25 11.54 -0.09
C GLY A 179 3.40 11.25 -1.57
N VAL A 180 3.49 12.32 -2.35
CA VAL A 180 3.94 12.29 -3.75
C VAL A 180 5.08 13.27 -3.95
N PHE A 181 5.93 12.97 -4.92
CA PHE A 181 7.13 13.75 -5.22
C PHE A 181 7.25 13.93 -6.73
N THR A 182 7.95 14.99 -7.17
CA THR A 182 8.29 15.20 -8.59
C THR A 182 9.68 14.68 -8.94
N GLY A 183 10.36 14.03 -7.99
CA GLY A 183 11.69 13.46 -8.14
C GLY A 183 12.16 12.85 -6.82
N PHE A 184 13.27 12.12 -6.88
CA PHE A 184 13.90 11.52 -5.70
C PHE A 184 15.36 11.98 -5.56
N VAL A 185 15.72 12.37 -4.34
CA VAL A 185 17.10 12.69 -3.96
C VAL A 185 17.40 11.97 -2.65
N SER A 186 18.33 11.01 -2.68
CA SER A 186 18.65 10.14 -1.54
C SER A 186 19.16 10.91 -0.31
N GLY A 187 19.83 12.05 -0.53
CA GLY A 187 20.30 12.92 0.55
C GLY A 187 19.21 13.81 1.19
N ASN A 188 18.04 13.94 0.57
CA ASN A 188 16.95 14.74 1.11
C ASN A 188 16.10 13.90 2.08
N SER A 189 15.56 14.55 3.12
CA SER A 189 14.53 13.94 3.97
C SER A 189 13.24 13.67 3.19
N PHE A 190 12.31 12.93 3.79
CA PHE A 190 10.97 12.71 3.23
C PHE A 190 10.25 14.03 2.84
N ASP A 191 10.21 15.00 3.75
CA ASP A 191 9.49 16.27 3.56
C ASP A 191 10.19 17.23 2.59
N THR A 192 11.47 16.96 2.28
CA THR A 192 12.31 17.81 1.41
C THR A 192 12.59 17.17 0.07
N GLN A 193 11.93 16.05 -0.26
CA GLN A 193 11.97 15.52 -1.63
C GLN A 193 11.46 16.57 -2.63
N PRO A 194 11.98 16.59 -3.86
CA PRO A 194 11.51 17.48 -4.90
C PRO A 194 9.98 17.47 -5.04
N GLY A 195 9.36 18.66 -4.95
CA GLY A 195 7.93 18.82 -5.10
C GLY A 195 7.07 18.14 -4.04
N ALA A 196 7.62 17.76 -2.88
CA ALA A 196 6.89 17.01 -1.85
C ALA A 196 5.51 17.61 -1.53
N ARG A 197 4.48 16.77 -1.63
CA ARG A 197 3.12 17.06 -1.19
C ARG A 197 2.64 15.89 -0.35
N LEU A 198 2.19 16.20 0.87
CA LEU A 198 1.97 15.22 1.93
C LEU A 198 0.56 15.35 2.50
N SER A 199 -0.06 14.23 2.82
CA SER A 199 -1.37 14.15 3.46
C SER A 199 -1.43 13.00 4.46
N GLY A 200 -1.88 13.29 5.68
CA GLY A 200 -1.94 12.31 6.76
C GLY A 200 -3.15 11.38 6.63
N VAL A 201 -3.01 10.17 7.15
CA VAL A 201 -4.03 9.13 7.25
C VAL A 201 -4.02 8.68 8.70
N PRO A 202 -5.05 9.04 9.48
CA PRO A 202 -5.16 8.56 10.85
C PRO A 202 -5.09 7.04 10.92
N ALA A 203 -4.44 6.55 11.96
CA ALA A 203 -4.40 5.13 12.29
C ALA A 203 -4.17 4.98 13.79
N HIS A 204 -3.91 3.75 14.25
CA HIS A 204 -3.60 3.47 15.65
C HIS A 204 -2.59 2.32 15.78
N ASN A 205 -2.34 1.90 17.02
CA ASN A 205 -1.37 0.86 17.39
C ASN A 205 -2.04 -0.46 17.80
N GLN A 206 -3.15 -0.82 17.18
CA GLN A 206 -3.93 -2.05 17.42
C GLN A 206 -4.31 -2.65 16.07
N ARG A 207 -5.20 -3.65 16.00
CA ARG A 207 -5.61 -4.26 14.72
C ARG A 207 -6.11 -3.21 13.72
N ILE A 208 -5.45 -3.09 12.57
CA ILE A 208 -5.88 -2.28 11.44
C ILE A 208 -6.23 -3.23 10.30
N ASP A 209 -7.52 -3.28 9.94
CA ASP A 209 -7.98 -3.94 8.72
C ASP A 209 -7.73 -3.00 7.54
N TYR A 210 -7.28 -3.54 6.40
CA TYR A 210 -6.88 -2.75 5.24
C TYR A 210 -7.30 -3.35 3.92
N TRP A 211 -7.52 -2.45 2.96
CA TRP A 211 -7.75 -2.75 1.55
C TRP A 211 -6.79 -1.90 0.73
N LEU A 212 -5.87 -2.56 0.03
CA LEU A 212 -4.80 -1.94 -0.72
C LEU A 212 -4.92 -2.35 -2.19
N THR A 213 -4.98 -1.36 -3.08
CA THR A 213 -5.11 -1.58 -4.52
C THR A 213 -4.06 -0.74 -5.25
N LEU A 214 -3.51 -1.27 -6.33
CA LEU A 214 -2.50 -0.55 -7.09
C LEU A 214 -2.49 -0.90 -8.57
N ASN A 215 -1.89 -0.01 -9.33
CA ASN A 215 -1.36 -0.30 -10.66
C ASN A 215 0.00 0.41 -10.82
N GLY A 216 0.58 0.36 -12.01
CA GLY A 216 1.88 1.00 -12.26
C GLY A 216 1.92 2.52 -12.04
N GLN A 217 0.77 3.20 -11.95
CA GLN A 217 0.67 4.66 -11.82
C GLN A 217 0.04 5.18 -10.53
N ARG A 218 -0.71 4.35 -9.78
CA ARG A 218 -1.37 4.74 -8.51
C ARG A 218 -1.36 3.65 -7.45
N ILE A 219 -1.43 4.09 -6.20
CA ILE A 219 -1.72 3.26 -5.02
C ILE A 219 -2.89 3.90 -4.27
N ALA A 220 -3.91 3.11 -3.95
CA ALA A 220 -5.02 3.51 -3.10
C ALA A 220 -5.16 2.56 -1.91
N LEU A 221 -5.35 3.14 -0.73
CA LEU A 221 -5.45 2.42 0.54
C LEU A 221 -6.70 2.91 1.27
N ALA A 222 -7.48 1.96 1.78
CA ALA A 222 -8.48 2.19 2.82
C ALA A 222 -8.10 1.37 4.05
N VAL A 223 -8.40 1.89 5.23
CA VAL A 223 -8.18 1.20 6.51
C VAL A 223 -9.37 1.38 7.43
N GLU A 224 -9.70 0.34 8.19
CA GLU A 224 -10.60 0.43 9.34
C GLU A 224 -9.76 0.55 10.61
N VAL A 225 -10.04 1.59 11.40
CA VAL A 225 -9.24 2.00 12.56
C VAL A 225 -10.11 2.25 13.81
N GLY A 226 -11.35 1.78 13.81
CA GLY A 226 -12.32 1.94 14.89
C GLY A 226 -13.70 1.44 14.48
N THR A 227 -14.69 1.47 15.38
CA THR A 227 -15.99 0.81 15.15
C THR A 227 -17.15 1.79 14.97
N PRO A 228 -17.56 2.12 13.73
CA PRO A 228 -16.74 2.15 12.51
C PRO A 228 -16.01 3.50 12.34
N VAL A 229 -14.71 3.46 12.04
CA VAL A 229 -13.91 4.62 11.61
C VAL A 229 -13.02 4.19 10.45
N TYR A 230 -13.23 4.78 9.27
CA TYR A 230 -12.49 4.45 8.06
C TYR A 230 -11.66 5.62 7.57
N GLU A 231 -10.40 5.34 7.22
CA GLU A 231 -9.45 6.31 6.71
C GLU A 231 -8.94 5.85 5.35
N SER A 232 -8.53 6.78 4.49
CA SER A 232 -8.06 6.42 3.15
C SER A 232 -7.05 7.40 2.59
N CYS A 233 -6.28 6.93 1.61
CA CYS A 233 -5.42 7.77 0.81
C CYS A 233 -5.32 7.29 -0.64
N TYR A 234 -4.92 8.24 -1.49
CA TYR A 234 -4.58 8.03 -2.88
C TYR A 234 -3.26 8.74 -3.17
N VAL A 235 -2.29 8.00 -3.72
CA VAL A 235 -1.03 8.55 -4.22
C VAL A 235 -0.73 8.04 -5.62
N GLY A 236 -0.28 8.92 -6.50
CA GLY A 236 0.06 8.60 -7.88
C GLY A 236 -0.80 9.38 -8.88
N LYS A 237 -0.77 8.99 -10.16
CA LYS A 237 -1.44 9.75 -11.23
C LYS A 237 -2.95 9.57 -11.21
N CYS A 238 -3.71 10.63 -11.47
CA CYS A 238 -5.09 10.50 -11.94
C CYS A 238 -5.11 10.14 -13.44
N LEU A 239 -6.28 9.82 -13.99
CA LEU A 239 -6.48 9.69 -15.44
C LEU A 239 -6.68 11.09 -16.05
N PRO A 240 -5.67 11.70 -16.71
CA PRO A 240 -5.78 13.06 -17.20
C PRO A 240 -6.68 13.14 -18.45
N TYR A 241 -7.41 14.24 -18.60
CA TYR A 241 -8.14 14.54 -19.84
C TYR A 241 -7.28 15.34 -20.85
N GLY A 242 -6.16 15.88 -20.39
CA GLY A 242 -5.11 16.43 -21.27
C GLY A 242 -4.25 15.33 -21.88
N ARG A 243 -3.67 15.60 -23.06
CA ARG A 243 -2.69 14.68 -23.67
C ARG A 243 -1.41 14.61 -22.82
N PRO A 244 -0.66 13.50 -22.84
CA PRO A 244 0.61 13.38 -22.10
C PRO A 244 1.60 14.52 -22.36
N SER A 245 1.60 15.11 -23.56
CA SER A 245 2.46 16.27 -23.88
C SER A 245 2.00 17.60 -23.26
N GLN A 246 0.71 17.72 -22.92
CA GLN A 246 0.13 18.92 -22.30
C GLN A 246 0.11 18.81 -20.78
N TYR A 247 -0.06 17.59 -20.28
CA TYR A 247 -0.15 17.32 -18.85
C TYR A 247 0.65 16.07 -18.47
N PRO A 248 2.00 16.17 -18.41
CA PRO A 248 2.88 15.01 -18.30
C PRO A 248 2.84 14.32 -16.92
N TYR A 249 2.56 15.07 -15.87
CA TYR A 249 2.69 14.56 -14.49
C TYR A 249 1.49 14.89 -13.59
N PRO A 250 0.30 14.33 -13.90
CA PRO A 250 -0.95 14.59 -13.19
C PRO A 250 -1.04 13.81 -11.86
N VAL A 251 -0.02 13.92 -11.01
CA VAL A 251 0.02 13.21 -9.72
C VAL A 251 -0.91 13.87 -8.70
N VAL A 252 -1.58 13.03 -7.93
CA VAL A 252 -2.50 13.38 -6.86
C VAL A 252 -1.95 12.84 -5.55
N CYS A 253 -1.99 13.67 -4.52
CA CYS A 253 -1.86 13.25 -3.13
C CYS A 253 -3.17 13.58 -2.43
N GLY A 254 -3.89 12.55 -2.01
CA GLY A 254 -5.08 12.65 -1.18
C GLY A 254 -4.92 11.79 0.06
N GLY A 255 -5.30 12.33 1.21
CA GLY A 255 -5.41 11.62 2.47
C GLY A 255 -6.48 12.29 3.34
N MET A 256 -6.54 11.94 4.61
CA MET A 256 -7.59 12.41 5.51
C MET A 256 -7.21 13.68 6.28
N LEU A 257 -5.92 14.01 6.34
CA LEU A 257 -5.38 15.18 7.02
C LEU A 257 -4.49 16.03 6.10
N SER A 258 -4.47 17.34 6.30
CA SER A 258 -3.55 18.24 5.58
C SER A 258 -2.15 18.14 6.20
N GLY A 259 -1.18 17.60 5.46
CA GLY A 259 0.16 17.33 5.98
C GLY A 259 0.16 16.35 7.15
N ALA A 260 1.17 16.45 8.03
CA ALA A 260 1.32 15.60 9.22
C ALA A 260 0.62 16.20 10.46
N ALA A 261 -0.68 16.47 10.35
CA ALA A 261 -1.45 17.00 11.48
C ALA A 261 -1.47 16.01 12.66
N ALA A 262 -1.31 16.52 13.88
CA ALA A 262 -1.37 15.76 15.13
C ALA A 262 -2.83 15.44 15.51
N THR A 263 -3.46 14.58 14.72
CA THR A 263 -4.89 14.25 14.82
C THR A 263 -5.05 12.75 15.03
N ARG A 264 -5.80 12.38 16.05
CA ARG A 264 -6.17 10.99 16.34
C ARG A 264 -7.29 10.52 15.42
N PHE A 265 -7.34 9.22 15.13
CA PHE A 265 -8.40 8.60 14.32
C PHE A 265 -9.82 8.88 14.86
N SER A 266 -9.99 9.04 16.17
CA SER A 266 -11.28 9.32 16.79
C SER A 266 -11.72 10.79 16.71
N ASP A 267 -10.95 11.66 16.05
CA ASP A 267 -11.35 13.05 15.83
C ASP A 267 -12.58 13.12 14.92
N THR A 268 -13.48 14.08 15.16
CA THR A 268 -14.74 14.17 14.42
C THR A 268 -14.75 15.22 13.32
N ALA A 269 -13.67 16.00 13.16
CA ALA A 269 -13.63 17.17 12.28
C ALA A 269 -13.07 16.85 10.88
N HIS A 270 -12.18 15.87 10.76
CA HIS A 270 -11.60 15.49 9.47
C HIS A 270 -12.56 14.66 8.59
N SER A 271 -12.22 14.57 7.30
CA SER A 271 -13.08 14.01 6.25
C SER A 271 -12.28 13.72 4.97
N GLY A 272 -12.80 12.82 4.14
CA GLY A 272 -12.27 12.39 2.86
C GLY A 272 -11.78 13.52 1.97
N TYR A 273 -10.56 13.35 1.42
CA TYR A 273 -9.97 14.26 0.42
C TYR A 273 -10.87 14.49 -0.80
N PHE A 274 -11.69 13.49 -1.15
CA PHE A 274 -12.60 13.52 -2.28
C PHE A 274 -13.89 14.34 -2.04
N LYS A 275 -14.16 14.83 -0.82
CA LYS A 275 -15.42 15.51 -0.50
C LYS A 275 -15.42 16.99 -0.88
N GLY A 276 -15.40 17.25 -2.18
CA GLY A 276 -15.48 18.59 -2.76
C GLY A 276 -14.09 19.24 -2.85
N ASN A 277 -13.92 20.41 -2.25
CA ASN A 277 -12.65 21.14 -2.22
C ASN A 277 -12.00 21.03 -0.84
N LYS A 278 -10.96 20.21 -0.71
CA LYS A 278 -10.34 19.90 0.58
C LYS A 278 -8.83 20.09 0.55
N ALA A 279 -8.29 20.70 1.60
CA ALA A 279 -6.86 21.02 1.71
C ALA A 279 -5.95 19.80 1.88
N ASN A 280 -6.50 18.66 2.31
CA ASN A 280 -5.84 17.35 2.37
C ASN A 280 -5.77 16.65 1.01
N MET A 281 -6.22 17.29 -0.08
CA MET A 281 -5.98 16.87 -1.44
C MET A 281 -5.10 17.87 -2.18
N ALA A 282 -4.24 17.39 -3.06
CA ALA A 282 -3.69 18.21 -4.11
C ALA A 282 -3.41 17.43 -5.39
N LEU A 283 -3.52 18.15 -6.50
CA LEU A 283 -3.21 17.72 -7.85
C LEU A 283 -2.04 18.55 -8.37
N ARG A 284 -1.01 17.90 -8.93
CA ARG A 284 0.10 18.61 -9.55
C ARG A 284 -0.33 19.11 -10.92
N SER A 285 -0.37 20.42 -11.16
CA SER A 285 -0.41 20.98 -12.51
C SER A 285 1.01 21.11 -13.08
N ASN A 286 1.16 21.62 -14.31
CA ASN A 286 2.49 21.83 -14.89
C ASN A 286 3.38 22.71 -14.00
N ASP A 287 2.80 23.72 -13.35
CA ASP A 287 3.56 24.74 -12.62
C ASP A 287 3.40 24.65 -11.10
N ASN A 288 2.22 24.25 -10.59
CA ASN A 288 1.89 24.38 -9.17
C ASN A 288 1.12 23.18 -8.60
N TRP A 289 1.03 23.12 -7.27
CA TRP A 289 0.07 22.25 -6.60
C TRP A 289 -1.29 22.95 -6.56
N LEU A 290 -2.32 22.29 -7.09
CA LEU A 290 -3.70 22.74 -7.05
C LEU A 290 -4.43 22.02 -5.93
N GLN A 291 -5.36 22.70 -5.25
CA GLN A 291 -6.37 22.06 -4.42
C GLN A 291 -7.62 21.86 -5.29
N PRO A 292 -7.80 20.67 -5.91
CA PRO A 292 -8.91 20.46 -6.84
C PRO A 292 -10.25 20.45 -6.11
N TYR A 293 -11.30 20.77 -6.84
CA TYR A 293 -12.66 20.36 -6.50
C TYR A 293 -12.91 18.96 -7.05
N CYS A 294 -13.67 18.15 -6.33
CA CYS A 294 -14.06 16.81 -6.74
C CYS A 294 -15.55 16.76 -7.07
N TYR A 295 -15.87 16.45 -8.32
CA TYR A 295 -17.20 15.97 -8.70
C TYR A 295 -17.39 14.53 -8.20
N PRO A 296 -18.59 14.12 -7.75
CA PRO A 296 -19.82 14.90 -7.67
C PRO A 296 -20.01 15.68 -6.36
N TRP A 297 -19.12 15.57 -5.37
CA TRP A 297 -19.28 16.27 -4.08
C TRP A 297 -19.33 17.79 -4.18
N GLY A 298 -18.83 18.40 -5.27
CA GLY A 298 -19.05 19.82 -5.58
C GLY A 298 -20.46 20.16 -6.09
N ASN A 299 -21.29 19.18 -6.43
CA ASN A 299 -22.60 19.36 -7.04
C ASN A 299 -23.73 19.10 -6.02
N THR A 300 -24.44 20.17 -5.65
CA THR A 300 -25.49 20.14 -4.63
C THR A 300 -26.75 19.39 -5.05
N GLN A 301 -26.92 19.03 -6.33
CA GLN A 301 -28.06 18.23 -6.81
C GLN A 301 -27.77 16.73 -6.78
N ILE A 302 -26.49 16.35 -6.86
CA ILE A 302 -26.05 14.96 -6.98
C ILE A 302 -25.51 14.43 -5.65
N ALA A 303 -24.72 15.25 -4.95
CA ALA A 303 -24.14 14.93 -3.66
C ALA A 303 -24.37 16.07 -2.65
N GLY A 304 -25.58 16.64 -2.64
CA GLY A 304 -25.99 17.66 -1.68
C GLY A 304 -26.62 17.10 -0.40
N SER A 305 -26.86 18.01 0.55
CA SER A 305 -27.52 17.70 1.82
C SER A 305 -29.04 17.50 1.69
N THR A 306 -29.66 18.10 0.66
CA THR A 306 -31.12 18.06 0.43
C THR A 306 -31.48 17.21 -0.79
N THR A 307 -30.65 17.27 -1.83
CA THR A 307 -30.80 16.48 -3.05
C THR A 307 -29.54 15.65 -3.27
N ASN A 308 -29.74 14.35 -3.43
CA ASN A 308 -28.67 13.36 -3.55
C ASN A 308 -29.12 12.20 -4.44
N LEU A 309 -28.13 11.55 -5.07
CA LEU A 309 -28.37 10.32 -5.81
C LEU A 309 -28.81 9.18 -4.88
N ARG A 310 -29.64 8.31 -5.44
CA ARG A 310 -30.03 7.01 -4.87
C ARG A 310 -29.74 5.92 -5.88
N ASP A 311 -29.90 4.68 -5.45
CA ASP A 311 -29.97 3.56 -6.39
C ASP A 311 -31.11 3.79 -7.40
N THR A 312 -30.95 3.24 -8.60
CA THR A 312 -32.01 3.24 -9.61
C THR A 312 -32.41 1.81 -9.88
N GLY A 313 -33.51 1.37 -9.26
CA GLY A 313 -33.98 -0.01 -9.39
C GLY A 313 -33.02 -1.04 -8.78
N GLY A 314 -32.40 -0.73 -7.64
CA GLY A 314 -31.41 -1.57 -6.96
C GLY A 314 -29.98 -1.45 -7.52
N VAL A 315 -29.77 -0.62 -8.55
CA VAL A 315 -28.45 -0.40 -9.16
C VAL A 315 -27.81 0.87 -8.58
N TYR A 316 -26.67 0.70 -7.93
CA TYR A 316 -25.83 1.80 -7.46
C TYR A 316 -24.93 2.30 -8.59
N GLN A 317 -25.24 3.49 -9.11
CA GLN A 317 -24.46 4.11 -10.17
C GLN A 317 -23.12 4.61 -9.62
N LEU A 318 -22.02 4.16 -10.23
CA LEU A 318 -20.68 4.67 -9.95
C LEU A 318 -20.43 5.93 -10.76
N LEU A 319 -20.14 7.04 -10.09
CA LEU A 319 -19.72 8.28 -10.75
C LEU A 319 -18.20 8.47 -10.61
N PRO A 320 -17.46 8.73 -11.69
CA PRO A 320 -16.04 9.06 -11.59
C PRO A 320 -15.80 10.25 -10.67
N VAL A 321 -14.74 10.19 -9.87
CA VAL A 321 -14.32 11.35 -9.07
C VAL A 321 -13.48 12.27 -9.94
N GLU A 322 -14.14 13.24 -10.59
CA GLU A 322 -13.48 14.17 -11.52
C GLU A 322 -12.90 15.38 -10.79
N LEU A 323 -11.67 15.75 -11.16
CA LEU A 323 -10.91 16.84 -10.58
C LEU A 323 -11.05 18.08 -11.45
N HIS A 324 -11.51 19.19 -10.87
CA HIS A 324 -11.76 20.44 -11.58
C HIS A 324 -11.37 21.67 -10.75
N ASP A 325 -11.32 22.84 -11.40
CA ASP A 325 -11.01 24.12 -10.75
C ASP A 325 -12.25 24.93 -10.32
N ASN A 326 -13.43 24.32 -10.40
CA ASN A 326 -14.74 24.97 -10.21
C ASN A 326 -14.97 26.20 -11.10
N THR A 327 -14.29 26.25 -12.25
CA THR A 327 -14.44 27.29 -13.27
C THR A 327 -14.57 26.63 -14.64
N ALA A 328 -13.47 26.52 -15.39
CA ALA A 328 -13.49 26.10 -16.79
C ALA A 328 -12.63 24.84 -17.04
N ASN A 329 -11.78 24.45 -16.10
CA ASN A 329 -10.82 23.38 -16.31
C ASN A 329 -11.26 22.10 -15.62
N LEU A 330 -11.36 21.04 -16.41
CA LEU A 330 -11.51 19.66 -15.97
C LEU A 330 -10.18 18.94 -16.23
N TRP A 331 -9.54 18.47 -15.16
CA TRP A 331 -8.17 17.98 -15.21
C TRP A 331 -8.08 16.49 -15.50
N GLY A 332 -9.03 15.71 -15.00
CA GLY A 332 -9.05 14.25 -15.09
C GLY A 332 -9.94 13.63 -14.02
N ALA A 333 -9.86 12.31 -13.86
CA ALA A 333 -10.57 11.57 -12.82
C ALA A 333 -9.62 10.69 -12.01
N LEU A 334 -9.92 10.46 -10.73
CA LEU A 334 -9.18 9.49 -9.94
C LEU A 334 -9.31 8.09 -10.55
N ASP A 335 -8.19 7.35 -10.62
CA ASP A 335 -8.19 5.99 -11.15
C ASP A 335 -8.65 5.02 -10.07
N GLY A 336 -9.73 4.29 -10.33
CA GLY A 336 -10.26 3.29 -9.40
C GLY A 336 -11.00 3.84 -8.19
N ILE A 337 -11.27 5.15 -8.11
CA ILE A 337 -12.06 5.77 -7.03
C ILE A 337 -13.31 6.41 -7.63
N PHE A 338 -14.48 6.05 -7.10
CA PHE A 338 -15.78 6.46 -7.60
C PHE A 338 -16.66 6.94 -6.46
N TYR A 339 -17.55 7.89 -6.74
CA TYR A 339 -18.67 8.18 -5.86
C TYR A 339 -19.71 7.07 -5.98
N ILE A 340 -20.30 6.70 -4.84
CA ILE A 340 -21.44 5.80 -4.74
C ILE A 340 -22.40 6.33 -3.67
N SER A 341 -23.71 6.15 -3.85
CA SER A 341 -24.69 6.59 -2.85
C SER A 341 -24.64 5.72 -1.60
N GLY A 342 -24.80 6.36 -0.44
CA GLY A 342 -24.99 5.71 0.87
C GLY A 342 -26.43 5.26 1.15
N PHE A 343 -27.40 5.57 0.28
CA PHE A 343 -28.80 5.17 0.48
C PHE A 343 -28.95 3.64 0.43
N ASP A 344 -29.45 3.01 1.49
CA ASP A 344 -29.55 1.54 1.62
C ASP A 344 -28.23 0.79 1.32
N ASN A 345 -27.09 1.47 1.53
CA ASN A 345 -25.76 0.93 1.31
C ASN A 345 -24.99 0.88 2.64
N ALA A 346 -24.04 -0.03 2.75
CA ALA A 346 -23.20 -0.19 3.92
C ALA A 346 -21.73 -0.18 3.51
N THR A 347 -20.87 0.25 4.43
CA THR A 347 -19.42 0.10 4.27
C THR A 347 -19.07 -1.38 4.16
N GLU A 348 -17.98 -1.67 3.45
CA GLU A 348 -17.48 -3.01 3.11
C GLU A 348 -18.39 -3.86 2.20
N ASN A 349 -19.54 -3.33 1.76
CA ASN A 349 -20.29 -3.94 0.68
C ASN A 349 -19.40 -4.05 -0.56
N THR A 350 -19.53 -5.17 -1.26
CA THR A 350 -18.91 -5.37 -2.58
C THR A 350 -19.96 -5.29 -3.68
N LEU A 351 -19.55 -4.78 -4.83
CA LEU A 351 -20.36 -4.77 -6.04
C LEU A 351 -19.49 -5.03 -7.27
N THR A 352 -20.06 -5.72 -8.25
CA THR A 352 -19.43 -5.96 -9.56
C THR A 352 -20.12 -5.09 -10.61
N VAL A 353 -19.36 -4.24 -11.30
CA VAL A 353 -19.84 -3.39 -12.39
C VAL A 353 -18.93 -3.59 -13.59
N ASP A 354 -19.50 -3.93 -14.75
CA ASP A 354 -18.77 -4.17 -16.00
C ASP A 354 -17.59 -5.16 -15.87
N GLY A 355 -17.73 -6.14 -14.96
CA GLY A 355 -16.72 -7.18 -14.71
C GLY A 355 -15.56 -6.75 -13.81
N ALA A 356 -15.61 -5.57 -13.20
CA ALA A 356 -14.70 -5.15 -12.14
C ALA A 356 -15.40 -5.14 -10.79
N ASP A 357 -14.69 -5.58 -9.75
CA ASP A 357 -15.18 -5.56 -8.38
C ASP A 357 -14.82 -4.25 -7.67
N TYR A 358 -15.69 -3.83 -6.77
CA TYR A 358 -15.57 -2.60 -6.02
C TYR A 358 -15.93 -2.82 -4.57
N LEU A 359 -15.23 -2.11 -3.69
CA LEU A 359 -15.47 -2.06 -2.26
C LEU A 359 -16.04 -0.69 -1.89
N VAL A 360 -17.17 -0.69 -1.19
CA VAL A 360 -17.78 0.52 -0.64
C VAL A 360 -17.09 0.89 0.67
N ILE A 361 -16.61 2.12 0.81
CA ILE A 361 -15.97 2.62 2.03
C ILE A 361 -16.65 3.92 2.46
N GLN A 362 -16.94 4.05 3.75
CA GLN A 362 -17.50 5.27 4.33
C GLN A 362 -16.44 6.31 4.71
N ASP A 363 -16.84 7.57 4.82
CA ASP A 363 -16.02 8.71 5.23
C ASP A 363 -15.94 8.80 6.76
N VAL A 364 -14.86 8.27 7.34
CA VAL A 364 -14.63 8.24 8.79
C VAL A 364 -15.76 7.43 9.47
N TRP A 365 -16.58 8.06 10.31
CA TRP A 365 -17.71 7.44 11.00
C TRP A 365 -19.06 7.78 10.34
N ARG A 366 -19.07 8.54 9.25
CA ARG A 366 -20.29 9.13 8.67
C ARG A 366 -21.03 8.11 7.80
N THR A 367 -22.37 8.15 7.86
CA THR A 367 -23.25 7.17 7.21
C THR A 367 -24.35 7.83 6.36
N GLY A 368 -24.20 9.11 6.04
CA GLY A 368 -25.13 9.82 5.16
C GLY A 368 -24.98 9.41 3.69
N PHE A 369 -25.88 9.90 2.85
CA PHE A 369 -26.01 9.48 1.45
C PHE A 369 -24.79 9.86 0.60
N THR A 370 -24.00 10.82 1.07
CA THR A 370 -22.82 11.37 0.38
C THR A 370 -21.53 11.07 1.14
N ASP A 371 -21.59 10.15 2.10
CA ASP A 371 -20.48 9.78 2.96
C ASP A 371 -19.79 8.48 2.52
N TYR A 372 -20.02 8.04 1.28
CA TYR A 372 -19.44 6.80 0.75
C TYR A 372 -18.72 7.04 -0.57
N TYR A 373 -17.67 6.24 -0.80
CA TYR A 373 -17.03 6.09 -2.09
C TYR A 373 -16.84 4.61 -2.39
N ALA A 374 -16.70 4.26 -3.66
CA ALA A 374 -16.34 2.93 -4.10
C ALA A 374 -14.87 2.93 -4.56
N MET A 375 -14.10 1.97 -4.05
CA MET A 375 -12.73 1.69 -4.48
C MET A 375 -12.73 0.43 -5.33
N ARG A 376 -12.24 0.53 -6.57
CA ARG A 376 -12.09 -0.63 -7.45
C ARG A 376 -11.07 -1.60 -6.85
N LEU A 377 -11.50 -2.83 -6.62
CA LEU A 377 -10.64 -3.98 -6.34
C LEU A 377 -10.09 -4.42 -7.68
N ASP A 378 -8.91 -3.90 -7.94
CA ASP A 378 -8.11 -4.27 -9.08
C ASP A 378 -7.77 -5.78 -8.95
N ASP A 379 -8.07 -6.63 -9.95
CA ASP A 379 -7.64 -8.05 -10.06
C ASP A 379 -6.40 -8.30 -10.92
#